data_AF-A0A357QIB6-F1
#
_entry.id   AF-A0A357QIB6-F1
#
_cell.length_a   1.000
_cell.length_b   1.000
_cell.length_c   1.000
_cell.angle_alpha   90.00
_cell.angle_beta   90.00
_cell.angle_gamma   90.00
#
_symmetry.space_group_name_H-M   'P 1'
#
loop_
_entity.id
_entity.type
_entity.pdbx_description
1 polymer ?
#
loop_
_entity_poly.entity_id
_entity_poly.type
_entity_poly.pdbx_seq_one_letter_code
_entity_poly.pdbx_strand_id
1 'polypeptide(L)' 'MLEGYGFLRVHQSHLINIRYITKFDKSDGGFFIMTDGFNVPVSQKNKAEILGFLDHIF' A
#
# COMPACT_ATOMS: atom_id res chain seq x y z
N MET A 1 -10.27 -14.24 -4.16
CA MET A 1 -9.05 -13.79 -3.46
C MET A 1 -8.08 -13.30 -4.53
N LEU A 2 -7.75 -12.00 -4.55
CA LEU A 2 -6.87 -11.37 -5.57
C LEU A 2 -5.42 -11.24 -5.09
N GLU A 3 -5.13 -11.72 -3.89
CA GLU A 3 -3.78 -11.85 -3.34
C GLU A 3 -2.97 -12.79 -4.26
N GLY A 4 -1.94 -12.25 -4.90
CA GLY A 4 -1.13 -12.94 -5.92
C GLY A 4 -1.06 -12.24 -7.30
N TYR A 5 -1.99 -11.33 -7.61
CA TYR A 5 -2.00 -10.59 -8.88
C TYR A 5 -1.39 -9.17 -8.79
N GLY A 6 -0.65 -8.88 -7.72
CA GLY A 6 -0.15 -7.54 -7.45
C GLY A 6 -1.21 -6.60 -6.86
N PHE A 7 -2.18 -7.15 -6.14
CA PHE A 7 -3.08 -6.36 -5.30
C PHE A 7 -2.66 -6.46 -3.83
N LEU A 8 -2.58 -5.32 -3.16
CA LEU A 8 -2.20 -5.17 -1.76
C LEU A 8 -3.35 -4.54 -0.98
N ARG A 9 -3.70 -5.13 0.17
CA ARG A 9 -4.74 -4.62 1.05
C ARG A 9 -4.16 -3.62 2.04
N VAL A 10 -4.45 -2.34 1.82
CA VAL A 10 -3.88 -1.23 2.60
C VAL A 10 -4.83 -0.70 3.67
N HIS A 11 -6.12 -0.99 3.53
CA HIS A 11 -7.17 -0.70 4.50
C HIS A 11 -8.20 -1.83 4.53
N GLN A 12 -9.05 -1.86 5.55
CA GLN A 12 -10.15 -2.84 5.62
C GLN A 12 -11.09 -2.79 4.40
N SER A 13 -11.28 -1.60 3.83
CA SER A 13 -12.12 -1.34 2.65
C SER A 13 -11.34 -1.09 1.36
N HIS A 14 -10.01 -0.98 1.41
CA HIS A 14 -9.21 -0.57 0.24
C HIS A 14 -8.18 -1.63 -0.15
N LEU A 15 -8.28 -2.05 -1.41
CA LEU A 15 -7.34 -2.89 -2.11
C LEU A 15 -6.74 -2.05 -3.24
N ILE A 16 -5.41 -1.94 -3.28
CA ILE A 16 -4.69 -1.16 -4.31
C ILE A 16 -3.83 -2.09 -5.16
N ASN A 17 -3.52 -1.68 -6.38
CA ASN A 17 -2.59 -2.41 -7.22
C ASN A 17 -1.17 -1.85 -7.03
N ILE A 18 -0.23 -2.71 -6.62
CA ILE A 18 1.14 -2.32 -6.30
C ILE A 18 1.92 -1.75 -7.50
N ARG A 19 1.53 -2.11 -8.72
CA ARG A 19 2.16 -1.61 -9.95
C ARG A 19 1.91 -0.12 -10.18
N TYR A 20 0.91 0.44 -9.51
CA TYR A 20 0.51 1.83 -9.62
C TYR A 20 0.87 2.63 -8.36
N ILE A 21 1.70 2.08 -7.47
CA ILE A 21 2.24 2.83 -6.35
C ILE A 21 3.42 3.66 -6.87
N THR A 22 3.32 4.98 -6.68
CA THR A 22 4.40 5.92 -7.01
C THR A 22 5.36 6.06 -5.83
N LYS A 23 4.81 6.26 -4.63
CA LYS A 23 5.61 6.46 -3.41
C LYS A 23 4.84 5.97 -2.19
N PHE A 24 5.57 5.42 -1.22
CA PHE A 24 5.07 5.26 0.13
C PHE A 24 5.58 6.40 1.00
N ASP A 25 4.68 7.24 1.50
CA ASP A 25 5.02 8.27 2.46
C ASP A 25 4.76 7.76 3.88
N LYS A 26 5.78 7.85 4.74
CA LYS A 26 5.73 7.33 6.11
C LYS A 26 5.22 8.37 7.12
N SER A 27 5.01 9.61 6.68
CA SER A 27 4.54 10.71 7.53
C SER A 27 3.08 10.49 7.99
N ASP A 28 2.79 10.95 9.21
CA ASP A 28 1.44 11.07 9.80
C ASP A 28 0.53 9.83 9.71
N GLY A 29 1.10 8.64 9.98
CA GLY A 29 0.36 7.36 9.95
C GLY A 29 0.65 6.50 8.72
N GLY A 30 1.11 7.11 7.64
CA GLY A 30 1.56 6.45 6.41
C GLY A 30 0.47 6.35 5.34
N PHE A 31 0.80 6.74 4.12
CA PHE A 31 -0.10 6.67 2.97
C PHE A 31 0.66 6.35 1.68
N PHE A 32 -0.04 5.73 0.74
CA PHE A 32 0.45 5.48 -0.61
C PHE A 32 0.01 6.58 -1.54
N ILE A 33 0.95 7.08 -2.33
CA ILE A 33 0.68 7.96 -3.47
C ILE A 33 0.59 7.06 -4.70
N MET A 34 -0.58 7.01 -5.32
CA MET A 34 -0.86 6.29 -6.56
C MET A 34 -0.40 7.10 -7.78
N THR A 35 -0.21 6.45 -8.93
CA THR A 35 0.21 7.11 -10.19
C THR A 35 -0.82 8.10 -10.75
N ASP A 36 -2.08 7.97 -10.35
CA ASP A 36 -3.14 8.92 -10.68
C ASP A 36 -3.19 10.13 -9.71
N GLY A 37 -2.26 10.19 -8.75
CA GLY A 37 -2.20 11.22 -7.72
C GLY A 37 -3.12 10.96 -6.52
N PHE A 38 -3.82 9.83 -6.48
CA PHE A 38 -4.69 9.50 -5.35
C PHE A 38 -3.88 9.04 -4.13
N ASN A 39 -4.23 9.57 -2.95
CA ASN A 39 -3.58 9.21 -1.70
C ASN A 39 -4.42 8.18 -0.95
N VAL A 40 -3.86 6.99 -0.74
CA VAL A 40 -4.54 5.90 -0.03
C VAL A 40 -3.95 5.75 1.37
N PRO A 41 -4.71 6.04 2.43
CA PRO A 41 -4.21 5.91 3.79
C PRO A 41 -3.97 4.46 4.16
N VAL A 42 -2.86 4.19 4.83
CA VAL A 42 -2.51 2.86 5.34
C VAL A 42 -2.94 2.77 6.79
N SER A 43 -3.68 1.71 7.12
CA SER A 43 -3.99 1.45 8.53
C SER A 43 -2.71 1.09 9.30
N GLN A 44 -2.51 1.66 10.48
CA GLN A 44 -1.34 1.35 11.33
C GLN A 44 -1.20 -0.16 11.61
N LYS A 45 -2.32 -0.89 11.71
CA LYS A 45 -2.32 -2.35 11.88
C LYS A 45 -1.71 -3.10 10.70
N ASN A 46 -1.94 -2.63 9.48
CA ASN A 46 -1.47 -3.29 8.25
C ASN A 46 -0.09 -2.75 7.82
N LYS A 47 0.38 -1.65 8.42
CA LYS A 47 1.63 -0.98 8.06
C LYS A 47 2.84 -1.92 8.16
N ALA A 48 2.90 -2.76 9.19
CA ALA A 48 4.01 -3.71 9.39
C ALA A 48 4.08 -4.76 8.27
N GLU A 49 2.94 -5.34 7.90
CA GLU A 49 2.83 -6.31 6.81
C GLU A 49 3.20 -5.68 5.47
N ILE A 50 2.69 -4.49 5.20
CA ILE A 50 2.95 -3.72 3.98
C ILE A 50 4.43 -3.35 3.85
N LEU A 51 5.06 -2.91 4.95
CA LEU A 51 6.49 -2.60 4.97
C LEU A 51 7.34 -3.85 4.68
N GLY A 52 7.00 -4.98 5.29
CA GLY A 52 7.68 -6.25 4.99
C GLY A 52 7.49 -6.69 3.53
N PHE A 53 6.30 -6.46 2.97
CA PHE A 53 6.03 -6.75 1.56
C PHE A 53 6.83 -5.84 0.60
N LEU A 54 6.97 -4.55 0.94
CA LEU A 54 7.78 -3.61 0.16
C LEU A 54 9.28 -3.97 0.19
N ASP A 55 9.81 -4.41 1.32
CA ASP A 55 11.21 -4.82 1.49
C ASP A 55 11.58 -6.06 0.64
N HIS A 56 10.59 -6.87 0.27
CA HIS A 56 10.79 -8.03 -0.60
C HIS A 56 10.66 -7.73 -2.10
N ILE A 57 10.17 -6.53 -2.47
CA ILE A 57 9.91 -6.15 -3.87
C ILE A 57 10.94 -5.14 -4.40
N PHE A 58 11.60 -4.39 -3.51
CA PHE A 58 12.66 -3.43 -3.83
C PHE A 58 14.02 -3.93 -3.33
#